data_AF-A0A9K3H7K5-F1
#
_entry.id   AF-A0A9K3H7K5-F1
#
_cell.length_a   1.000
_cell.length_b   1.000
_cell.length_c   1.000
_cell.angle_alpha   90.00
_cell.angle_beta   90.00
_cell.angle_gamma   90.00
#
_symmetry.space_group_name_H-M   'P 1'
#
loop_
_entity.id
_entity.type
_entity.pdbx_description
1 polymer ?
#
loop_
_entity_poly.entity_id
_entity_poly.type
_entity_poly.pdbx_seq_one_letter_code
_entity_poly.pdbx_strand_id
1 'polypeptide(L)'
;MWPLAIPSGIARICFGIRRRKLIKLREKFFEQNGGVLLKQKIKSQGSHDIMTLYSSEQLRKATDNYSEGKIIGNGAYGVIYKGILLDKRVVAIKKSKLVDATQAEQFINELMILTQVIHRNVVRLLGFCLEEEVPTLVYEFVSNNTLILE
;
A
#
# COMPACT_ATOMS: atom_id res chain seq x y z
N MET A 1 -32.47 28.72 -22.86
CA MET A 1 -31.85 27.48 -22.37
C MET A 1 -30.41 27.77 -21.94
N TRP A 2 -30.19 28.09 -20.66
CA TRP A 2 -28.83 28.14 -20.09
C TRP A 2 -28.51 26.80 -19.44
N PRO A 3 -27.31 26.22 -19.64
CA PRO A 3 -26.87 25.07 -18.87
C PRO A 3 -26.46 25.54 -17.46
N LEU A 4 -26.93 24.81 -16.45
CA LEU A 4 -26.66 25.05 -15.03
C LEU A 4 -25.14 24.99 -14.77
N ALA A 5 -24.50 26.15 -14.65
CA ALA A 5 -23.14 26.26 -14.14
C ALA A 5 -23.16 25.93 -12.63
N ILE A 6 -22.59 24.79 -12.25
CA ILE A 6 -22.37 24.47 -10.83
C ILE A 6 -21.42 25.55 -10.26
N PRO A 7 -21.79 26.27 -9.18
CA PRO A 7 -20.90 27.27 -8.60
C PRO A 7 -19.61 26.61 -8.11
N SER A 8 -18.48 27.00 -8.71
CA SER A 8 -17.12 26.55 -8.39
C SER A 8 -16.83 26.53 -6.87
N GLY A 9 -17.44 27.44 -6.09
CA GLY A 9 -17.33 27.47 -4.63
C GLY A 9 -17.89 26.24 -3.91
N ILE A 10 -19.08 25.76 -4.29
CA ILE A 10 -19.71 24.58 -3.66
C ILE A 10 -18.87 23.33 -3.97
N ALA A 11 -18.42 23.19 -5.21
CA ALA A 11 -17.55 22.08 -5.61
C ALA A 11 -16.23 22.05 -4.81
N ARG A 12 -15.59 23.21 -4.58
CA ARG A 12 -14.37 23.31 -3.76
C ARG A 12 -14.62 22.97 -2.29
N ILE A 13 -15.74 23.42 -1.72
CA ILE A 13 -16.13 23.10 -0.34
C ILE A 13 -16.40 21.60 -0.20
N CYS A 14 -17.21 21.01 -1.09
CA CYS A 14 -17.50 19.58 -1.10
C CYS A 14 -16.22 18.75 -1.29
N PHE A 15 -15.33 19.16 -2.19
CA PHE A 15 -14.03 18.52 -2.39
C PHE A 15 -13.16 18.60 -1.12
N GLY A 16 -13.12 19.76 -0.46
CA GLY A 16 -12.42 19.95 0.80
C GLY A 16 -12.94 19.04 1.91
N ILE A 17 -14.26 18.91 2.05
CA ILE A 17 -14.90 18.02 3.02
C ILE A 17 -14.57 16.55 2.72
N ARG A 18 -14.72 16.12 1.44
CA ARG A 18 -14.39 14.75 1.01
C ARG A 18 -12.92 14.43 1.28
N ARG A 19 -12.01 15.34 0.96
CA ARG A 19 -10.57 15.18 1.21
C ARG A 19 -10.26 15.04 2.70
N ARG A 20 -10.87 15.87 3.56
CA ARG A 20 -10.71 15.76 5.03
C ARG A 20 -11.20 14.42 5.56
N LYS A 21 -12.36 13.93 5.09
CA LYS A 21 -12.88 12.60 5.47
C LYS A 21 -11.91 11.48 5.09
N LEU A 22 -11.33 11.55 3.89
CA LEU A 22 -10.35 10.56 3.42
C LEU A 22 -9.07 10.57 4.26
N ILE A 23 -8.55 11.74 4.62
CA ILE A 23 -7.36 11.87 5.47
C ILE A 23 -7.62 11.24 6.84
N LYS A 24 -8.76 11.58 7.48
CA LYS A 24 -9.13 11.00 8.78
C LYS A 24 -9.30 9.49 8.73
N LEU A 25 -9.82 8.95 7.62
CA LEU A 25 -9.97 7.50 7.44
C LEU A 25 -8.61 6.81 7.35
N ARG A 26 -7.67 7.39 6.58
CA ARG A 26 -6.30 6.88 6.46
C ARG A 26 -5.55 6.91 7.79
N GLU A 27 -5.71 8.00 8.55
CA GLU A 27 -5.14 8.13 9.90
C GLU A 27 -5.71 7.07 10.85
N LYS A 28 -7.03 6.85 10.81
CA LYS A 28 -7.69 5.79 11.58
C LYS A 28 -7.10 4.41 11.25
N PHE A 29 -6.96 4.06 9.97
CA PHE A 29 -6.35 2.78 9.60
C PHE A 29 -4.89 2.69 10.00
N PHE A 30 -4.12 3.78 9.85
CA PHE A 30 -2.73 3.83 10.29
C PHE A 30 -2.59 3.52 11.79
N GLU A 31 -3.47 4.06 12.63
CA GLU A 31 -3.50 3.77 14.07
C GLU A 31 -3.93 2.33 14.36
N GLN A 32 -5.02 1.86 13.74
CA GLN A 32 -5.56 0.51 13.92
C GLN A 32 -4.56 -0.58 13.52
N ASN A 33 -3.80 -0.34 12.46
CA ASN A 33 -2.77 -1.25 11.96
C ASN A 33 -1.43 -1.15 12.73
N GLY A 34 -1.41 -0.50 13.91
CA GLY A 34 -0.24 -0.45 14.78
C GLY A 34 0.85 0.52 14.34
N GLY A 35 0.53 1.48 13.46
CA GLY A 35 1.50 2.42 12.90
C GLY A 35 2.20 3.30 13.95
N VAL A 36 1.55 3.59 15.09
CA VAL A 36 2.16 4.33 16.20
C VAL A 36 3.30 3.54 16.84
N LEU A 37 3.06 2.27 17.16
CA LEU A 37 4.06 1.37 17.76
C LEU A 37 5.24 1.15 16.80
N LEU A 38 4.94 0.96 15.50
CA LEU A 38 5.96 0.83 14.48
C LEU A 38 6.86 2.07 14.39
N LYS A 39 6.27 3.28 14.35
CA LYS A 39 7.04 4.53 14.34
C LYS A 39 7.94 4.67 15.56
N GLN A 40 7.51 4.18 16.73
CA GLN A 40 8.36 4.16 17.93
C GLN A 40 9.53 3.18 17.79
N LYS A 41 9.29 1.96 17.30
CA LYS A 41 10.35 0.96 17.05
C LYS A 41 11.38 1.44 16.03
N ILE A 42 10.93 2.11 14.97
CA ILE A 42 11.82 2.71 13.94
C ILE A 42 12.70 3.80 14.53
N LYS A 43 12.17 4.62 15.44
CA LYS A 43 12.94 5.69 16.10
C LYS A 43 13.98 5.16 17.09
N SER A 44 13.74 3.99 17.70
CA SER A 44 14.64 3.41 18.70
C SER A 44 15.71 2.50 18.10
N GLN A 45 15.45 1.85 16.96
CA GLN A 45 16.43 1.01 16.28
C GLN A 45 17.16 1.81 15.19
N GLY A 46 18.41 2.18 15.45
CA GLY A 46 19.28 2.99 14.58
C GLY A 46 19.79 2.32 13.29
N SER A 47 18.90 1.67 12.54
CA SER A 47 19.05 1.17 11.16
C SER A 47 20.03 0.02 10.91
N HIS A 48 19.53 -1.02 10.22
CA HIS A 48 20.22 -1.53 9.04
C HIS A 48 19.33 -2.24 8.00
N ASP A 49 18.05 -2.49 8.27
CA ASP A 49 17.10 -2.93 7.23
C ASP A 49 15.65 -2.52 7.56
N ILE A 50 15.43 -1.22 7.81
CA ILE A 50 14.11 -0.72 8.18
C ILE A 50 13.23 -0.69 6.93
N MET A 51 12.22 -1.55 6.94
CA MET A 51 11.17 -1.57 5.93
C MET A 51 10.54 -0.19 5.73
N THR A 52 10.40 0.25 4.48
CA THR A 52 9.92 1.60 4.18
C THR A 52 8.41 1.71 4.42
N LEU A 53 7.97 2.70 5.20
CA LEU A 53 6.54 3.04 5.31
C LEU A 53 6.15 3.94 4.14
N TYR A 54 5.27 3.42 3.27
CA TYR A 54 4.68 4.17 2.17
C TYR A 54 3.31 4.72 2.58
N SER A 55 2.96 5.89 2.03
CA SER A 55 1.59 6.39 2.06
C SER A 55 0.76 5.75 0.95
N SER A 56 -0.54 5.65 1.18
CA SER A 56 -1.52 5.20 0.19
C SER A 56 -1.47 6.05 -1.09
N GLU A 57 -1.17 7.36 -0.96
CA GLU A 57 -1.05 8.25 -2.11
C GLU A 57 0.19 7.95 -2.97
N GLN A 58 1.32 7.58 -2.35
CA GLN A 58 2.51 7.16 -3.09
C GLN A 58 2.25 5.89 -3.89
N LEU A 59 1.62 4.89 -3.26
CA LEU A 59 1.32 3.62 -3.93
C LEU A 59 0.31 3.83 -5.06
N ARG A 60 -0.74 4.64 -4.81
CA ARG A 60 -1.73 5.00 -5.82
C ARG A 60 -1.11 5.69 -7.03
N LYS A 61 -0.15 6.61 -6.83
CA LYS A 61 0.58 7.25 -7.94
C LYS A 61 1.47 6.25 -8.68
N ALA A 62 2.13 5.36 -7.95
CA ALA A 62 3.02 4.37 -8.54
C ALA A 62 2.28 3.36 -9.44
N THR A 63 1.03 3.06 -9.12
CA THR A 63 0.19 2.07 -9.83
C THR A 63 -0.84 2.69 -10.78
N ASP A 64 -0.78 4.01 -11.03
CA ASP A 64 -1.79 4.73 -11.80
C ASP A 64 -3.22 4.44 -11.28
N ASN A 65 -3.44 4.72 -10.01
CA ASN A 65 -4.67 4.42 -9.27
C ASN A 65 -5.06 2.93 -9.27
N TYR A 66 -4.08 2.02 -9.16
CA TYR A 66 -4.31 0.58 -9.23
C TYR A 66 -5.01 0.16 -10.53
N SER A 67 -4.60 0.75 -11.66
CA SER A 67 -5.12 0.46 -12.99
C SER A 67 -4.95 -1.02 -13.37
N GLU A 68 -5.93 -1.58 -14.07
CA GLU A 68 -5.91 -2.97 -14.53
C GLU A 68 -4.70 -3.27 -15.44
N GLY A 69 -4.27 -2.28 -16.24
CA GLY A 69 -3.08 -2.40 -17.10
C GLY A 69 -1.75 -2.51 -16.33
N LYS A 70 -1.77 -2.38 -15.00
CA LYS A 70 -0.63 -2.60 -14.12
C LYS A 70 -0.66 -3.95 -13.42
N ILE A 71 -1.72 -4.74 -13.56
CA ILE A 71 -1.82 -6.05 -12.91
C ILE A 71 -0.78 -7.00 -13.52
N ILE A 72 0.01 -7.63 -12.64
CA ILE A 72 1.00 -8.66 -13.00
C ILE A 72 0.72 -10.01 -12.34
N GLY A 73 -0.24 -10.06 -11.42
CA GLY A 73 -0.73 -11.29 -10.80
C GLY A 73 -2.03 -11.04 -10.04
N ASN A 74 -2.88 -12.07 -9.96
CA ASN A 74 -4.18 -12.02 -9.28
C ASN A 74 -4.45 -13.39 -8.67
N GLY A 75 -4.47 -13.46 -7.34
CA GLY A 75 -4.64 -14.69 -6.58
C GLY A 75 -5.79 -14.61 -5.59
N ALA A 76 -5.94 -15.64 -4.76
CA ALA A 76 -6.98 -15.68 -3.72
C ALA A 76 -6.82 -14.54 -2.70
N TYR A 77 -5.58 -14.23 -2.32
CA TYR A 77 -5.29 -13.31 -1.22
C TYR A 77 -5.05 -11.86 -1.65
N GLY A 78 -5.03 -11.56 -2.95
CA GLY A 78 -4.76 -10.21 -3.41
C GLY A 78 -4.54 -10.08 -4.91
N VAL A 79 -4.26 -8.83 -5.31
CA VAL A 79 -3.84 -8.46 -6.66
C VAL A 79 -2.46 -7.83 -6.57
N ILE A 80 -1.56 -8.24 -7.46
CA ILE A 80 -0.21 -7.73 -7.56
C ILE A 80 -0.15 -6.74 -8.71
N TYR A 81 0.27 -5.52 -8.41
CA TYR A 81 0.43 -4.45 -9.39
C TYR A 81 1.90 -4.13 -9.60
N LYS A 82 2.31 -3.92 -10.85
CA LYS A 82 3.58 -3.31 -11.19
C LYS A 82 3.51 -1.80 -10.93
N GLY A 83 4.32 -1.32 -9.99
CA GLY A 83 4.45 0.08 -9.64
C GLY A 83 5.76 0.70 -10.09
N ILE A 84 5.75 2.01 -10.32
CA ILE A 84 6.97 2.82 -10.48
C ILE A 84 6.96 3.90 -9.39
N LEU A 85 7.86 3.79 -8.43
CA LEU A 85 7.99 4.77 -7.34
C LEU A 85 8.54 6.11 -7.85
N LEU A 86 8.46 7.16 -7.02
CA LEU A 86 8.95 8.50 -7.38
C LEU A 86 10.45 8.52 -7.72
N ASP A 87 11.23 7.67 -7.04
CA ASP A 87 12.66 7.46 -7.26
C ASP A 87 12.96 6.55 -8.46
N LYS A 88 11.95 6.25 -9.30
CA LYS A 88 12.03 5.41 -10.49
C LYS A 88 12.26 3.92 -10.24
N ARG A 89 12.32 3.46 -8.99
CA ARG A 89 12.38 2.02 -8.71
C ARG A 89 11.09 1.34 -9.16
N VAL A 90 11.25 0.22 -9.86
CA VAL A 90 10.14 -0.67 -10.24
C VAL A 90 9.87 -1.62 -9.07
N VAL A 91 8.61 -1.74 -8.68
CA VAL A 91 8.18 -2.53 -7.51
C VAL A 91 6.97 -3.38 -7.85
N ALA A 92 6.79 -4.47 -7.10
CA ALA A 92 5.55 -5.24 -7.07
C ALA A 92 4.74 -4.86 -5.82
N ILE A 93 3.50 -4.42 -5.99
CA ILE A 93 2.63 -3.95 -4.91
C ILE A 93 1.50 -4.96 -4.74
N LYS A 94 1.52 -5.73 -3.65
CA LYS A 94 0.47 -6.71 -3.31
C LYS A 94 -0.61 -6.00 -2.50
N LYS A 95 -1.76 -5.77 -3.14
CA LYS A 95 -2.96 -5.22 -2.52
C LYS A 95 -3.90 -6.36 -2.15
N SER A 96 -4.14 -6.55 -0.86
CA SER A 96 -5.02 -7.60 -0.36
C SER A 96 -6.48 -7.30 -0.72
N LYS A 97 -7.25 -8.32 -1.08
CA LYS A 97 -8.69 -8.20 -1.38
C LYS A 97 -9.46 -8.28 -0.07
N LEU A 98 -10.29 -7.34 0.35
CA LEU A 98 -11.05 -7.53 1.61
C LEU A 98 -12.08 -8.68 1.48
N VAL A 99 -11.70 -9.91 1.85
CA VAL A 99 -12.55 -11.11 1.74
C VAL A 99 -13.11 -11.50 3.11
N ASP A 100 -12.29 -11.49 4.16
CA ASP A 100 -12.68 -11.82 5.53
C ASP A 100 -11.74 -11.20 6.59
N ALA A 101 -12.04 -11.44 7.86
CA ALA A 101 -11.27 -10.94 9.00
C ALA A 101 -9.86 -11.56 9.13
N THR A 102 -9.57 -12.68 8.45
CA THR A 102 -8.30 -13.40 8.56
C THR A 102 -7.16 -12.74 7.77
N GLN A 103 -7.47 -11.78 6.89
CA GLN A 103 -6.43 -11.13 6.09
C GLN A 103 -5.48 -10.25 6.88
N ALA A 104 -5.93 -9.67 7.99
CA ALA A 104 -5.04 -8.98 8.90
C ALA A 104 -4.00 -9.96 9.48
N GLU A 105 -4.40 -11.19 9.82
CA GLU A 105 -3.51 -12.25 10.29
C GLU A 105 -2.56 -12.73 9.19
N GLN A 106 -3.05 -12.88 7.95
CA GLN A 106 -2.22 -13.22 6.79
C GLN A 106 -1.14 -12.17 6.55
N PHE A 107 -1.49 -10.88 6.62
CA PHE A 107 -0.51 -9.80 6.54
C PHE A 107 0.55 -9.91 7.64
N ILE A 108 0.14 -10.12 8.90
CA ILE A 108 1.07 -10.26 10.03
C ILE A 108 2.02 -11.45 9.80
N ASN A 109 1.49 -12.59 9.37
CA ASN A 109 2.29 -13.79 9.09
C ASN A 109 3.29 -13.54 7.95
N GLU A 110 2.83 -12.94 6.84
CA GLU A 110 3.68 -12.59 5.70
C GLU A 110 4.79 -11.62 6.14
N LEU A 111 4.45 -10.60 6.93
CA LEU A 111 5.42 -9.64 7.50
C LEU A 111 6.43 -10.32 8.43
N MET A 112 5.99 -11.21 9.31
CA MET A 112 6.86 -11.91 10.27
C MET A 112 7.83 -12.88 9.59
N ILE A 113 7.38 -13.61 8.56
CA ILE A 113 8.24 -14.51 7.80
C ILE A 113 9.30 -13.72 7.02
N LEU A 114 8.88 -12.64 6.35
CA LEU A 114 9.76 -11.86 5.47
C LEU A 114 10.77 -11.00 6.23
N THR A 115 10.47 -10.61 7.46
CA THR A 115 11.44 -9.92 8.33
C THR A 115 12.50 -10.88 8.91
N GLN A 116 12.24 -12.18 8.93
CA GLN A 116 13.15 -13.20 9.47
C GLN A 116 13.97 -13.91 8.38
N VAL A 117 13.52 -13.89 7.12
CA VAL A 117 14.14 -14.65 6.02
C VAL A 117 14.67 -13.71 4.94
N ILE A 118 15.98 -13.44 4.98
CA ILE A 118 16.71 -12.76 3.89
C ILE A 118 17.52 -13.81 3.14
N HIS A 119 17.06 -14.20 1.96
CA HIS A 119 17.73 -15.20 1.14
C HIS A 119 17.70 -14.82 -0.34
N ARG A 120 18.77 -15.16 -1.08
CA ARG A 120 18.93 -14.78 -2.51
C ARG A 120 17.82 -15.26 -3.45
N ASN A 121 17.04 -16.27 -3.03
CA ASN A 121 15.92 -16.83 -3.79
C ASN A 121 14.55 -16.39 -3.27
N VAL A 122 14.50 -15.50 -2.28
CA VAL A 122 13.26 -14.98 -1.71
C VAL A 122 13.13 -13.52 -2.15
N VAL A 123 11.95 -13.15 -2.63
CA VAL A 123 11.69 -11.76 -3.05
C VAL A 123 11.78 -10.86 -1.83
N ARG A 124 12.61 -9.83 -1.95
CA ARG A 124 12.81 -8.88 -0.87
C ARG A 124 11.58 -8.00 -0.69
N LEU A 125 11.06 -7.95 0.52
CA LEU A 125 10.07 -6.97 0.94
C LEU A 125 10.78 -5.62 1.18
N LEU A 126 10.32 -4.58 0.49
CA LEU A 126 10.91 -3.23 0.56
C LEU A 126 10.19 -2.35 1.57
N GLY A 127 8.89 -2.60 1.78
CA GLY A 127 8.03 -1.72 2.54
C GLY A 127 6.58 -2.16 2.60
N PHE A 128 5.78 -1.33 3.26
CA PHE A 128 4.33 -1.52 3.34
C PHE A 128 3.62 -0.20 3.57
N CYS A 129 2.30 -0.20 3.40
CA CYS A 129 1.39 0.91 3.68
C CYS A 129 0.33 0.46 4.68
N LEU A 130 0.14 1.24 5.75
CA LEU A 130 -0.82 0.97 6.83
C LEU A 130 -2.07 1.87 6.75
N GLU A 131 -2.17 2.75 5.76
CA GLU A 131 -3.25 3.74 5.60
C GLU A 131 -4.52 3.16 4.92
N GLU A 132 -4.57 1.85 4.74
CA GLU A 132 -5.68 1.12 4.13
C GLU A 132 -6.25 0.10 5.13
N GLU A 133 -7.48 -0.36 4.90
CA GLU A 133 -8.18 -1.27 5.81
C GLU A 133 -7.40 -2.58 6.04
N VAL A 134 -6.87 -3.15 4.95
CA VAL A 134 -5.86 -4.20 5.01
C VAL A 134 -4.54 -3.59 4.52
N PRO A 135 -3.44 -3.69 5.29
CA PRO A 135 -2.15 -3.20 4.86
C PRO A 135 -1.69 -3.72 3.50
N THR A 136 -1.01 -2.87 2.74
CA THR A 136 -0.47 -3.19 1.41
C THR A 136 1.03 -3.44 1.49
N LEU A 137 1.52 -4.49 0.83
CA LEU A 137 2.93 -4.88 0.83
C LEU A 137 3.64 -4.41 -0.45
N VAL A 138 4.90 -4.02 -0.33
CA VAL A 138 5.73 -3.51 -1.45
C VAL A 138 6.99 -4.33 -1.55
N TYR A 139 7.16 -4.99 -2.68
CA TYR A 139 8.24 -5.92 -2.99
C TYR A 139 9.16 -5.40 -4.08
N GLU A 140 10.37 -5.92 -4.08
CA GLU A 140 11.27 -5.83 -5.23
C GLU A 140 10.64 -6.50 -6.45
N PHE A 141 10.66 -5.81 -7.60
CA PHE A 141 10.16 -6.38 -8.84
C PHE A 141 11.23 -7.27 -9.48
N VAL A 142 10.91 -8.54 -9.70
CA VAL A 142 11.78 -9.51 -10.39
C VAL A 142 11.21 -9.79 -11.76
N SER A 143 12.01 -9.61 -12.82
CA SER A 143 11.57 -9.77 -14.22
C SER A 143 11.51 -11.23 -14.70
N ASN A 144 11.97 -12.20 -13.91
CA ASN A 144 12.01 -13.61 -14.30
C ASN A 144 10.71 -14.34 -13.94
N ASN A 145 10.19 -15.11 -14.89
CA ASN A 145 8.80 -15.59 -15.06
C ASN A 145 8.12 -16.44 -13.96
N THR A 146 8.58 -16.53 -12.71
CA THR A 146 7.97 -17.46 -11.73
C THR A 146 8.02 -16.98 -10.28
N LEU A 147 7.52 -15.79 -10.01
CA LEU A 147 7.21 -15.39 -8.63
C LEU A 147 5.72 -15.13 -8.51
N ILE A 148 5.01 -16.21 -8.21
CA ILE A 148 3.64 -16.13 -7.76
C ILE A 148 3.71 -15.71 -6.29
N LEU A 149 3.42 -14.44 -6.00
CA LEU A 149 3.07 -14.02 -4.64
C LEU A 149 1.61 -14.44 -4.44
N GLU A 150 1.35 -15.73 -4.17
CA GLU A 150 0.04 -16.15 -3.65
C GLU A 150 -0.13 -15.64 -2.22
#